data_AF-A0A485AHW9-F1
#
_entry.id   AF-A0A485AHW9-F1
#
_cell.length_a   1.000
_cell.length_b   1.000
_cell.length_c   1.000
_cell.angle_alpha   90.00
_cell.angle_beta   90.00
_cell.angle_gamma   90.00
#
_symmetry.space_group_name_H-M   'P 1'
#
loop_
_entity.id
_entity.type
_entity.pdbx_description
1 polymer ?
#
loop_
_entity_poly.entity_id
_entity_poly.type
_entity_poly.pdbx_seq_one_letter_code
_entity_poly.pdbx_strand_id
1 'polypeptide(L)'
;MLLLCLSLAVMCFFIGIEVQKRRLGSLGALASTINILVLDNPMTFHFSQFLDSALGQIVGCFMAFIVILLIRDNSRLRTGRVLLNQFVFAAVSAMTTNMARRKENHLPGLYQQLFLLLNKFPGDIAKFRLALTLIIAHQRLRDAPIPINDDLSEFHRQLRCTADRVISASSDDKRRYYFTRLLGELEVYQQKLRTWEAPAQVTEPVERLVLMLHKYQGALTSS
;
A
#
# COMPACT_ATOMS: atom_id res chain seq x y z
N MET A 1 -43.03 -12.35 15.66
CA MET A 1 -41.87 -13.26 15.48
C MET A 1 -41.12 -13.02 14.17
N LEU A 2 -41.77 -13.02 13.00
CA LEU A 2 -41.10 -12.84 11.70
C LEU A 2 -40.43 -11.45 11.55
N LEU A 3 -41.12 -10.38 11.96
CA LEU A 3 -40.57 -9.01 12.01
C LEU A 3 -39.38 -8.86 12.99
N LEU A 4 -39.37 -9.63 14.07
CA LEU A 4 -38.31 -9.61 15.07
C LEU A 4 -37.05 -10.34 14.55
N CYS A 5 -37.24 -11.46 13.85
CA CYS A 5 -36.14 -12.13 13.14
C CYS A 5 -35.56 -11.26 12.03
N LEU A 6 -36.40 -10.53 11.29
CA LEU A 6 -35.95 -9.63 10.23
C LEU A 6 -35.13 -8.46 10.81
N SER A 7 -35.57 -7.88 11.94
CA SER A 7 -34.82 -6.79 12.59
C SER A 7 -33.49 -7.26 13.17
N LEU A 8 -33.45 -8.46 13.76
CA LEU A 8 -32.22 -9.11 14.26
C LEU A 8 -31.24 -9.43 13.12
N ALA A 9 -31.72 -9.95 11.99
CA ALA A 9 -30.87 -10.25 10.84
C ALA A 9 -30.23 -8.99 10.24
N VAL A 10 -31.01 -7.90 10.13
CA VAL A 10 -30.50 -6.59 9.68
C VAL A 10 -29.48 -6.03 10.69
N MET A 11 -29.75 -6.14 11.98
CA MET A 11 -28.81 -5.69 13.02
C MET A 11 -27.48 -6.49 12.95
N CYS A 12 -27.55 -7.81 12.86
CA CYS A 12 -26.38 -8.68 12.70
C CYS A 12 -25.57 -8.38 11.43
N PHE A 13 -26.24 -8.01 10.34
CA PHE A 13 -25.58 -7.61 9.10
C PHE A 13 -24.78 -6.30 9.26
N PHE A 14 -25.38 -5.27 9.89
CA PHE A 14 -24.67 -4.01 10.17
C PHE A 14 -23.53 -4.20 11.20
N ILE A 15 -23.72 -5.09 12.17
CA ILE A 15 -22.67 -5.47 13.13
C ILE A 15 -21.51 -6.16 12.40
N GLY A 16 -21.79 -7.08 11.47
CA GLY A 16 -20.77 -7.74 10.65
C GLY A 16 -19.92 -6.77 9.81
N ILE A 17 -20.54 -5.69 9.31
CA ILE A 17 -19.84 -4.63 8.57
C ILE A 17 -18.95 -3.78 9.49
N GLU A 18 -19.41 -3.43 10.70
CA GLU A 18 -18.61 -2.67 11.68
C GLU A 18 -17.47 -3.52 12.28
N VAL A 19 -17.64 -4.84 12.36
CA VAL A 19 -16.60 -5.80 12.73
C VAL A 19 -15.41 -5.75 11.76
N GLN A 20 -15.66 -5.60 10.46
CA GLN A 20 -14.60 -5.41 9.45
C GLN A 20 -13.81 -4.10 9.64
N LYS A 21 -14.38 -3.08 10.30
CA LYS A 21 -13.73 -1.79 10.57
C LYS A 21 -12.87 -1.77 11.84
N ARG A 22 -12.63 -2.91 12.49
CA ARG A 22 -11.86 -3.03 13.75
C ARG A 22 -12.45 -2.23 14.93
N ARG A 23 -13.76 -1.94 14.95
CA ARG A 23 -14.50 -1.48 16.15
C ARG A 23 -15.09 -2.67 16.93
N LEU A 24 -14.31 -3.74 17.05
CA LEU A 24 -14.76 -5.05 17.55
C LEU A 24 -14.95 -5.11 19.08
N GLY A 25 -14.19 -4.32 19.84
CA GLY A 25 -14.20 -4.42 21.30
C GLY A 25 -15.49 -3.93 21.96
N SER A 26 -16.09 -2.84 21.45
CA SER A 26 -17.25 -2.21 22.09
C SER A 26 -18.59 -2.82 21.70
N LEU A 27 -18.72 -3.38 20.49
CA LEU A 27 -19.96 -3.96 19.99
C LEU A 27 -20.19 -5.40 20.51
N GLY A 28 -19.12 -6.18 20.70
CA GLY A 28 -19.21 -7.48 21.37
C GLY A 28 -19.70 -7.37 22.82
N ALA A 29 -19.32 -6.29 23.53
CA ALA A 29 -19.78 -6.03 24.88
C ALA A 29 -21.29 -5.74 24.93
N LEU A 30 -21.84 -4.91 24.04
CA LEU A 30 -23.27 -4.56 24.05
C LEU A 30 -24.19 -5.74 23.72
N ALA A 31 -23.84 -6.56 22.73
CA ALA A 31 -24.61 -7.77 22.42
C ALA A 31 -24.55 -8.79 23.57
N SER A 32 -23.43 -8.84 24.29
CA SER A 32 -23.24 -9.68 25.47
C SER A 32 -24.10 -9.23 26.66
N THR A 33 -24.22 -7.92 26.91
CA THR A 33 -25.07 -7.37 27.97
C THR A 33 -26.56 -7.61 27.72
N ILE A 34 -27.01 -7.54 26.47
CA ILE A 34 -28.41 -7.80 26.10
C ILE A 34 -28.76 -9.28 26.23
N ASN A 35 -27.84 -10.19 25.87
CA ASN A 35 -28.06 -11.64 25.98
C ASN A 35 -28.04 -12.15 27.44
N ILE A 36 -27.37 -11.42 28.33
CA ILE A 36 -27.37 -11.66 29.78
C ILE A 36 -28.70 -11.23 30.42
N LEU A 37 -29.34 -10.19 29.89
CA LEU A 37 -30.59 -9.66 30.42
C LEU A 37 -31.77 -10.46 29.82
N VAL A 38 -31.96 -11.69 30.29
CA VAL A 38 -33.15 -12.50 29.96
C VAL A 38 -34.39 -11.78 30.49
N LEU A 39 -35.05 -11.02 29.63
CA LEU A 39 -36.35 -10.39 29.89
C LEU A 39 -37.47 -11.42 29.72
N ASP A 40 -37.58 -12.37 30.65
CA ASP A 40 -38.76 -13.24 30.76
C ASP A 40 -39.64 -12.83 31.95
N ASN A 41 -40.95 -12.77 31.71
CA ASN A 41 -41.98 -12.43 32.70
C ASN A 41 -42.92 -13.65 32.83
N PRO A 42 -43.02 -14.34 33.99
CA PRO A 42 -42.53 -13.97 35.32
C PRO A 42 -41.02 -14.24 35.52
N MET A 43 -40.34 -13.27 36.12
CA MET A 43 -38.88 -13.27 36.32
C MET A 43 -38.44 -14.36 37.30
N THR A 44 -38.02 -15.52 36.77
CA THR A 44 -37.24 -16.50 37.54
C THR A 44 -35.79 -16.42 37.08
N PHE A 45 -34.95 -15.83 37.91
CA PHE A 45 -33.54 -15.62 37.61
C PHE A 45 -32.76 -16.92 37.83
N HIS A 46 -32.47 -17.66 36.76
CA HIS A 46 -31.67 -18.87 36.80
C HIS A 46 -30.17 -18.51 36.84
N PHE A 47 -29.63 -18.31 38.05
CA PHE A 47 -28.22 -17.93 38.29
C PHE A 47 -27.21 -18.85 37.59
N SER A 48 -27.50 -20.15 37.48
CA SER A 48 -26.67 -21.12 36.77
C SER A 48 -26.58 -20.84 35.26
N GLN A 49 -27.70 -20.51 34.63
CA GLN A 49 -27.76 -20.21 33.19
C GLN A 49 -27.11 -18.85 32.86
N PHE A 50 -27.24 -17.88 33.78
CA PHE A 50 -26.51 -16.62 33.69
C PHE A 50 -25.00 -16.82 33.81
N LEU A 51 -24.53 -17.60 34.80
CA LEU A 51 -23.10 -17.90 34.95
C LEU A 51 -22.54 -18.67 33.76
N ASP A 52 -23.26 -19.65 33.23
CA ASP A 52 -22.80 -20.44 32.09
C ASP A 52 -22.72 -19.58 30.81
N SER A 53 -23.70 -18.69 30.61
CA SER A 53 -23.70 -17.73 29.50
C SER A 53 -22.58 -16.68 29.63
N ALA A 54 -22.36 -16.16 30.83
CA ALA A 54 -21.30 -15.19 31.10
C ALA A 54 -19.90 -15.81 30.94
N LEU A 55 -19.71 -17.04 31.43
CA LEU A 55 -18.47 -17.80 31.25
C LEU A 55 -18.21 -18.11 29.77
N GLY A 56 -19.24 -18.54 29.03
CA GLY A 56 -19.14 -18.76 27.58
C GLY A 56 -18.75 -17.50 26.81
N GLN A 57 -19.26 -16.33 27.19
CA GLN A 57 -18.90 -15.04 26.59
C GLN A 57 -17.46 -14.61 26.92
N ILE A 58 -16.99 -14.84 28.14
CA ILE A 58 -15.59 -14.57 28.53
C ILE A 58 -14.65 -15.44 27.71
N VAL A 59 -14.95 -16.73 27.58
CA VAL A 59 -14.17 -17.67 26.76
C VAL A 59 -14.20 -17.26 25.28
N GLY A 60 -15.36 -16.88 24.75
CA GLY A 60 -15.51 -16.41 23.37
C GLY A 60 -14.74 -15.11 23.08
N CYS A 61 -14.77 -14.15 24.00
CA CYS A 61 -14.01 -12.91 23.91
C CYS A 61 -12.50 -13.18 23.93
N PHE A 62 -12.05 -14.06 24.81
CA PHE A 62 -10.65 -14.46 24.91
C PHE A 62 -10.16 -15.18 23.65
N MET A 63 -10.97 -16.07 23.09
CA MET A 63 -10.66 -16.76 21.82
C MET A 63 -10.59 -15.78 20.64
N ALA A 64 -11.54 -14.84 20.55
CA ALA A 64 -11.51 -13.79 19.52
C ALA A 64 -10.29 -12.88 19.66
N PHE A 65 -9.90 -12.56 20.89
CA PHE A 65 -8.70 -11.77 21.17
C PHE A 65 -7.43 -12.50 20.73
N ILE A 66 -7.31 -13.80 21.03
CA ILE A 66 -6.18 -14.63 20.56
C ILE A 66 -6.11 -14.64 19.03
N VAL A 67 -7.24 -14.83 18.34
CA VAL A 67 -7.28 -14.85 16.87
C VAL A 67 -6.83 -13.50 16.27
N ILE A 68 -7.26 -12.38 16.85
CA ILE A 68 -6.85 -11.04 16.41
C ILE A 68 -5.35 -10.80 16.63
N LEU A 69 -4.79 -11.29 17.75
CA LEU A 69 -3.35 -11.19 18.02
C LEU A 69 -2.52 -12.10 17.12
N LEU A 70 -3.02 -13.31 16.83
CA LEU A 70 -2.32 -14.32 16.05
C LEU A 70 -2.28 -13.96 14.57
N ILE A 71 -3.33 -13.31 14.05
CA ILE A 71 -3.35 -12.75 12.69
C ILE A 71 -2.71 -11.36 12.71
N ARG A 72 -1.37 -11.31 12.75
CA ARG A 72 -0.61 -10.07 12.58
C ARG A 72 -0.78 -9.54 11.15
N ASP A 73 -1.43 -8.39 11.04
CA ASP A 73 -1.76 -7.79 9.77
C ASP A 73 -0.56 -7.08 9.11
N ASN A 74 0.27 -7.86 8.40
CA ASN A 74 1.34 -7.33 7.56
C ASN A 74 0.83 -6.64 6.28
N SER A 75 -0.49 -6.57 6.05
CA SER A 75 -1.06 -5.93 4.85
C SER A 75 -0.73 -4.44 4.79
N ARG A 76 -0.64 -3.75 5.94
CA ARG A 76 -0.24 -2.33 5.97
C ARG A 76 1.13 -2.14 5.33
N LEU A 77 2.16 -2.85 5.80
CA LEU A 77 3.51 -2.77 5.24
C LEU A 77 3.55 -3.14 3.75
N ARG A 78 2.76 -4.15 3.36
CA ARG A 78 2.63 -4.56 1.95
C ARG A 78 2.03 -3.44 1.09
N THR A 79 0.93 -2.80 1.52
CA THR A 79 0.32 -1.70 0.77
C THR A 79 1.26 -0.51 0.61
N GLY A 80 1.99 -0.13 1.67
CA GLY A 80 2.94 0.98 1.60
C GLY A 80 4.04 0.74 0.56
N ARG A 81 4.58 -0.48 0.52
CA ARG A 81 5.61 -0.85 -0.47
C ARG A 81 5.09 -0.84 -1.90
N VAL A 82 3.88 -1.38 -2.13
CA VAL A 82 3.26 -1.36 -3.46
C VAL A 82 3.08 0.08 -3.96
N LEU A 83 2.60 0.98 -3.10
CA LEU A 83 2.45 2.40 -3.43
C LEU A 83 3.81 3.04 -3.77
N LEU A 84 4.85 2.81 -2.96
CA LEU A 84 6.19 3.34 -3.22
C LEU A 84 6.79 2.82 -4.52
N ASN A 85 6.66 1.53 -4.82
CA ASN A 85 7.14 0.94 -6.07
C ASN A 85 6.37 1.48 -7.29
N GLN A 86 5.10 1.85 -7.13
CA GLN A 86 4.32 2.49 -8.17
C GLN A 86 4.84 3.90 -8.50
N PHE A 87 5.28 4.67 -7.49
CA PHE A 87 5.98 5.94 -7.71
C PHE A 87 7.32 5.75 -8.44
N VAL A 88 8.09 4.72 -8.08
CA VAL A 88 9.35 4.39 -8.78
C VAL A 88 9.10 4.09 -10.26
N PHE A 89 8.12 3.24 -10.55
CA PHE A 89 7.75 2.92 -11.93
C PHE A 89 7.27 4.13 -12.72
N ALA A 90 6.47 5.00 -12.10
CA ALA A 90 6.04 6.23 -12.74
C ALA A 90 7.23 7.15 -13.07
N ALA A 91 8.18 7.31 -12.15
CA ALA A 91 9.40 8.08 -12.38
C ALA A 91 10.26 7.50 -13.51
N VAL A 92 10.46 6.16 -13.53
CA VAL A 92 11.19 5.48 -14.61
C VAL A 92 10.46 5.59 -15.95
N SER A 93 9.12 5.50 -15.94
CA SER A 93 8.31 5.60 -17.15
C SER A 93 8.32 6.99 -17.77
N ALA A 94 8.54 8.06 -16.99
CA ALA A 94 8.69 9.42 -17.52
C ALA A 94 9.96 9.64 -18.32
N MET A 95 10.97 8.78 -18.17
CA MET A 95 12.21 8.86 -18.95
C MET A 95 12.02 8.49 -20.43
N THR A 96 10.84 8.03 -20.85
CA THR A 96 10.62 7.62 -22.25
C THR A 96 10.83 8.77 -23.24
N THR A 97 11.44 8.42 -24.38
CA THR A 97 11.63 9.27 -25.57
C THR A 97 10.35 9.51 -26.36
N ASN A 98 9.27 8.76 -26.10
CA ASN A 98 8.02 8.87 -26.83
C ASN A 98 7.15 10.06 -26.34
N MET A 99 7.09 11.12 -27.14
CA MET A 99 6.33 12.34 -26.85
C MET A 99 4.81 12.13 -26.70
N ALA A 100 4.23 11.18 -27.44
CA ALA A 100 2.79 10.88 -27.36
C ALA A 100 2.41 10.28 -26.00
N ARG A 101 3.28 9.42 -25.45
CA ARG A 101 3.11 8.85 -24.10
C ARG A 101 3.50 9.82 -22.98
N ARG A 102 4.44 10.73 -23.20
CA ARG A 102 4.76 11.81 -22.24
C ARG A 102 3.58 12.73 -21.94
N LYS A 103 2.66 12.89 -22.89
CA LYS A 103 1.51 13.79 -22.77
C LYS A 103 0.35 13.19 -21.95
N GLU A 104 0.35 11.89 -21.65
CA GLU A 104 -0.64 11.27 -20.77
C GLU A 104 -0.46 11.79 -19.33
N ASN A 105 -1.49 12.48 -18.84
CA ASN A 105 -1.44 13.19 -17.57
C ASN A 105 -1.65 12.23 -16.39
N HIS A 106 -0.59 11.53 -15.99
CA HIS A 106 -0.60 10.61 -14.84
C HIS A 106 -0.45 11.33 -13.48
N LEU A 107 -0.25 12.66 -13.48
CA LEU A 107 -0.07 13.48 -12.28
C LEU A 107 -1.23 13.38 -11.29
N PRO A 108 -2.52 13.48 -11.69
CA PRO A 108 -3.63 13.33 -10.75
C PRO A 108 -3.60 11.99 -10.01
N GLY A 109 -3.23 10.90 -10.71
CA GLY A 109 -3.10 9.58 -10.11
C GLY A 109 -1.96 9.48 -9.09
N LEU A 110 -0.82 10.14 -9.36
CA LEU A 110 0.30 10.19 -8.41
C LEU A 110 -0.04 10.98 -7.14
N TYR A 111 -0.76 12.09 -7.27
CA TYR A 111 -1.25 12.85 -6.10
C TYR A 111 -2.30 12.07 -5.31
N GLN A 112 -3.19 11.34 -5.98
CA GLN A 112 -4.13 10.44 -5.31
C GLN A 112 -3.41 9.34 -4.53
N GLN A 113 -2.37 8.74 -5.11
CA GLN A 113 -1.52 7.75 -4.43
C GLN A 113 -0.77 8.37 -3.24
N LEU A 114 -0.34 9.63 -3.34
CA LEU A 114 0.35 10.34 -2.27
C LEU A 114 -0.61 10.58 -1.10
N PHE A 115 -1.85 10.97 -1.40
CA PHE A 115 -2.90 11.14 -0.40
C PHE A 115 -3.28 9.81 0.27
N LEU A 116 -3.36 8.72 -0.50
CA LEU A 116 -3.55 7.37 0.05
C LEU A 116 -2.42 6.94 0.98
N LEU A 117 -1.17 7.25 0.60
CA LEU A 117 -0.01 7.02 1.46
C LEU A 117 -0.14 7.84 2.75
N LEU A 118 -0.64 9.09 2.66
CA LEU A 118 -0.79 10.02 3.80
C LEU A 118 -1.78 9.51 4.82
N ASN A 119 -2.94 9.08 4.35
CA ASN A 119 -3.97 8.52 5.21
C ASN A 119 -3.54 7.18 5.84
N LYS A 120 -2.76 6.37 5.12
CA LYS A 120 -2.37 5.02 5.59
C LYS A 120 -1.15 5.02 6.52
N PHE A 121 -0.27 6.01 6.41
CA PHE A 121 0.97 6.13 7.19
C PHE A 121 1.22 7.54 7.73
N PRO A 122 0.31 8.14 8.52
CA PRO A 122 0.40 9.56 8.90
C PRO A 122 1.69 9.96 9.65
N GLY A 123 2.40 9.01 10.29
CA GLY A 123 3.65 9.26 11.00
C GLY A 123 4.95 9.03 10.21
N ASP A 124 4.89 8.55 8.96
CA ASP A 124 6.09 8.16 8.21
C ASP A 124 6.54 9.23 7.21
N ILE A 125 7.14 10.30 7.74
CA ILE A 125 7.62 11.47 6.98
C ILE A 125 8.63 11.07 5.89
N ALA A 126 9.44 10.02 6.14
CA ALA A 126 10.43 9.56 5.19
C ALA A 126 9.79 9.02 3.90
N LYS A 127 8.70 8.25 4.01
CA LYS A 127 7.94 7.75 2.86
C LYS A 127 7.28 8.87 2.06
N PHE A 128 6.73 9.89 2.74
CA PHE A 128 6.18 11.08 2.06
C PHE A 128 7.22 11.83 1.28
N ARG A 129 8.37 12.11 1.91
CA ARG A 129 9.48 12.80 1.26
C ARG A 129 9.97 12.03 0.04
N LEU A 130 10.08 10.71 0.14
CA LEU A 130 10.45 9.85 -0.98
C LEU A 130 9.43 9.94 -2.12
N ALA A 131 8.14 9.76 -1.84
CA ALA A 131 7.07 9.82 -2.83
C ALA A 131 7.01 11.20 -3.52
N LEU A 132 7.11 12.29 -2.77
CA LEU A 132 7.15 13.64 -3.32
C LEU A 132 8.38 13.85 -4.22
N THR A 133 9.55 13.37 -3.78
CA THR A 133 10.78 13.48 -4.58
C THR A 133 10.66 12.68 -5.88
N LEU A 134 10.04 11.51 -5.86
CA LEU A 134 9.76 10.71 -7.06
C LEU A 134 8.78 11.41 -7.99
N ILE A 135 7.76 12.10 -7.46
CA ILE A 135 6.83 12.92 -8.26
C ILE A 135 7.59 14.09 -8.92
N ILE A 136 8.45 14.79 -8.18
CA ILE A 136 9.26 15.89 -8.71
C ILE A 136 10.23 15.38 -9.79
N ALA A 137 10.85 14.22 -9.56
CA ALA A 137 11.72 13.58 -10.55
C ALA A 137 10.93 13.22 -11.82
N HIS A 138 9.74 12.63 -11.68
CA HIS A 138 8.84 12.34 -12.80
C HIS A 138 8.50 13.60 -13.62
N GLN A 139 8.13 14.70 -12.96
CA GLN A 139 7.82 15.97 -13.63
C GLN A 139 9.03 16.52 -14.38
N ARG A 140 10.19 16.62 -13.71
CA ARG A 140 11.43 17.12 -14.32
C ARG A 140 11.85 16.29 -15.53
N LEU A 141 11.77 14.97 -15.44
CA LEU A 141 12.11 14.06 -16.53
C LEU A 141 11.13 14.17 -17.71
N ARG A 142 9.85 14.44 -17.44
CA ARG A 142 8.83 14.68 -18.48
C ARG A 142 9.08 15.96 -19.27
N ASP A 143 9.57 17.00 -18.61
CA ASP A 143 9.81 18.31 -19.24
C ASP A 143 11.23 18.41 -19.85
N ALA A 144 12.14 17.49 -19.51
CA ALA A 144 13.51 17.48 -20.01
C ALA A 144 13.63 17.04 -21.48
N PRO A 145 14.39 17.76 -22.32
CA PRO A 145 14.63 17.38 -23.72
C PRO A 145 15.58 16.17 -23.78
N ILE A 146 15.02 14.96 -23.88
CA ILE A 146 15.81 13.74 -24.05
C ILE A 146 16.15 13.60 -25.54
N PRO A 147 17.44 13.45 -25.92
CA PRO A 147 17.82 13.24 -27.31
C PRO A 147 17.18 11.95 -27.84
N ILE A 148 16.59 12.04 -29.04
CA ILE A 148 15.94 10.91 -29.70
C ILE A 148 17.05 10.05 -30.31
N ASN A 149 17.29 8.89 -29.72
CA ASN A 149 18.22 7.88 -30.21
C ASN A 149 17.58 6.51 -30.03
N ASP A 150 17.72 5.64 -31.04
CA ASP A 150 17.16 4.28 -31.03
C ASP A 150 17.76 3.45 -29.89
N ASP A 151 19.06 3.58 -29.64
CA ASP A 151 19.76 2.89 -28.54
C ASP A 151 19.24 3.30 -27.16
N LEU A 152 18.96 4.59 -26.95
CA LEU A 152 18.40 5.09 -25.70
C LEU A 152 16.94 4.64 -25.54
N SER A 153 16.18 4.64 -26.64
CA SER A 153 14.78 4.22 -26.66
C SER A 153 14.61 2.74 -26.30
N GLU A 154 15.48 1.86 -26.81
CA GLU A 154 15.52 0.46 -26.40
C GLU A 154 15.86 0.31 -24.91
N PHE A 155 16.84 1.08 -24.43
CA PHE A 155 17.24 1.04 -23.02
C PHE A 155 16.12 1.51 -22.09
N HIS A 156 15.37 2.54 -22.49
CA HIS A 156 14.16 2.97 -21.78
C HIS A 156 13.10 1.88 -21.71
N ARG A 157 12.92 1.12 -22.80
CA ARG A 157 11.98 0.00 -22.83
C ARG A 157 12.41 -1.09 -21.86
N GLN A 158 13.71 -1.42 -21.83
CA GLN A 158 14.27 -2.38 -20.89
C GLN A 158 14.06 -1.94 -19.43
N LEU A 159 14.44 -0.70 -19.08
CA LEU A 159 14.26 -0.15 -17.74
C LEU A 159 12.79 -0.22 -17.28
N ARG A 160 11.86 0.10 -18.18
CA ARG A 160 10.43 0.00 -17.89
C ARG A 160 9.98 -1.44 -17.66
N CYS A 161 10.43 -2.38 -18.49
CA CYS A 161 10.12 -3.81 -18.31
C CYS A 161 10.67 -4.33 -16.98
N THR A 162 11.87 -3.91 -16.57
CA THR A 162 12.45 -4.29 -15.28
C THR A 162 11.66 -3.66 -14.12
N ALA A 163 11.27 -2.39 -14.22
CA ALA A 163 10.44 -1.73 -13.20
C ALA A 163 9.04 -2.35 -13.06
N ASP A 164 8.43 -2.78 -14.16
CA ASP A 164 7.14 -3.50 -14.14
C ASP A 164 7.24 -4.86 -13.42
N ARG A 165 8.37 -5.56 -13.61
CA ARG A 165 8.69 -6.80 -12.88
C ARG A 165 8.91 -6.57 -11.38
N VAL A 166 9.38 -5.39 -10.96
CA VAL A 166 9.47 -5.03 -9.53
C VAL A 166 8.07 -4.90 -8.91
N ILE A 167 7.11 -4.28 -9.60
CA ILE A 167 5.74 -4.12 -9.08
C ILE A 167 5.01 -5.45 -9.03
N SER A 168 5.11 -6.26 -10.09
CA SER A 168 4.40 -7.52 -10.24
C SER A 168 4.99 -8.67 -9.41
N ALA A 169 6.18 -8.51 -8.85
CA ALA A 169 6.85 -9.54 -8.05
C ALA A 169 6.07 -9.86 -6.75
N SER A 170 5.56 -11.10 -6.67
CA SER A 170 4.83 -11.62 -5.52
C SER A 170 5.73 -11.98 -4.33
N SER A 171 6.97 -12.39 -4.59
CA SER A 171 8.00 -12.73 -3.58
C SER A 171 8.94 -11.55 -3.32
N ASP A 172 9.35 -11.37 -2.06
CA ASP A 172 10.31 -10.34 -1.66
C ASP A 172 11.69 -10.58 -2.30
N ASP A 173 12.14 -11.83 -2.43
CA ASP A 173 13.43 -12.18 -3.05
C ASP A 173 13.45 -11.81 -4.53
N LYS A 174 12.38 -12.16 -5.26
CA LYS A 174 12.23 -11.81 -6.67
C LYS A 174 12.18 -10.29 -6.86
N ARG A 175 11.48 -9.59 -5.97
CA ARG A 175 11.39 -8.13 -6.00
C ARG A 175 12.75 -7.49 -5.78
N ARG A 176 13.51 -7.97 -4.79
CA ARG A 176 14.85 -7.47 -4.50
C ARG A 176 15.81 -7.72 -5.66
N TYR A 177 15.73 -8.90 -6.28
CA TYR A 177 16.48 -9.21 -7.49
C TYR A 177 16.18 -8.24 -8.64
N TYR A 178 14.90 -8.03 -8.99
CA TYR A 178 14.54 -7.10 -10.05
C TYR A 178 14.85 -5.64 -9.71
N PHE A 179 14.76 -5.26 -8.44
CA PHE A 179 15.09 -3.91 -7.99
C PHE A 179 16.60 -3.65 -8.08
N THR A 180 17.44 -4.58 -7.65
CA THR A 180 18.90 -4.48 -7.81
C THR A 180 19.28 -4.47 -9.30
N ARG A 181 18.61 -5.27 -10.13
CA ARG A 181 18.80 -5.21 -11.58
C ARG A 181 18.42 -3.85 -12.16
N LEU A 182 17.30 -3.27 -11.73
CA LEU A 182 16.87 -1.94 -12.15
C LEU A 182 17.91 -0.87 -11.80
N LEU A 183 18.49 -0.93 -10.60
CA LEU A 183 19.56 -0.02 -10.18
C LEU A 183 20.78 -0.12 -11.09
N GLY A 184 21.25 -1.34 -11.38
CA GLY A 184 22.38 -1.54 -12.29
C GLY A 184 22.09 -1.08 -13.72
N GLU A 185 20.87 -1.30 -14.22
CA GLU A 185 20.46 -0.77 -15.53
C GLU A 185 20.46 0.77 -15.53
N LEU A 186 20.01 1.43 -14.46
CA LEU A 186 20.03 2.89 -14.36
C LEU A 186 21.45 3.48 -14.31
N GLU A 187 22.41 2.80 -13.67
CA GLU A 187 23.81 3.23 -13.67
C GLU A 187 24.43 3.17 -15.08
N VAL A 188 24.18 2.08 -15.82
CA VAL A 188 24.61 1.96 -17.21
C VAL A 188 23.95 3.04 -18.08
N TYR A 189 22.68 3.35 -17.83
CA TYR A 189 21.98 4.44 -18.51
C TYR A 189 22.61 5.81 -18.23
N GLN A 190 22.98 6.10 -16.98
CA GLN A 190 23.67 7.33 -16.61
C GLN A 190 25.01 7.47 -17.34
N GLN A 191 25.77 6.37 -17.45
CA GLN A 191 27.04 6.37 -18.19
C GLN A 191 26.83 6.61 -19.69
N LYS A 192 25.80 6.00 -20.28
CA LYS A 192 25.40 6.26 -21.66
C LYS A 192 25.04 7.74 -21.83
N LEU A 193 24.21 8.31 -20.98
CA LEU A 193 23.84 9.74 -21.06
C LEU A 193 25.05 10.69 -21.03
N ARG A 194 26.10 10.36 -20.27
CA ARG A 194 27.37 11.11 -20.29
C ARG A 194 28.13 10.96 -21.61
N THR A 195 28.13 9.77 -22.20
CA THR A 195 28.78 9.47 -23.48
C THR A 195 28.11 10.21 -24.65
N TRP A 196 26.78 10.33 -24.60
CA TRP A 196 25.98 11.02 -25.63
C TRP A 196 25.82 12.53 -25.38
N GLU A 197 26.60 13.12 -24.45
CA GLU A 197 26.55 14.54 -24.08
C GLU A 197 25.12 15.06 -23.84
N ALA A 198 24.28 14.24 -23.20
CA ALA A 198 22.89 14.61 -22.96
C ALA A 198 22.80 15.86 -22.08
N PRO A 199 21.80 16.74 -22.29
CA PRO A 199 21.66 17.98 -21.56
C PRO A 199 21.68 17.77 -20.04
N ALA A 200 22.25 18.73 -19.29
CA ALA A 200 22.25 18.75 -17.83
C ALA A 200 20.85 18.57 -17.22
N GLN A 201 19.82 19.03 -17.96
CA GLN A 201 18.41 18.88 -17.62
C GLN A 201 17.92 17.42 -17.56
N VAL A 202 18.62 16.47 -18.19
CA VAL A 202 18.32 15.03 -18.19
C VAL A 202 19.28 14.26 -17.28
N THR A 203 20.56 14.60 -17.28
CA THR A 203 21.57 13.88 -16.50
C THR A 203 21.42 14.11 -14.99
N GLU A 204 21.17 15.34 -14.54
CA GLU A 204 21.02 15.63 -13.10
C GLU A 204 19.79 14.97 -12.46
N PRO A 205 18.58 14.98 -13.06
CA PRO A 205 17.43 14.31 -12.46
C PRO A 205 17.58 12.79 -12.42
N VAL A 206 18.23 12.19 -13.43
CA VAL A 206 18.51 10.75 -13.46
C VAL A 206 19.50 10.37 -12.36
N GLU A 207 20.60 11.12 -12.23
CA GLU A 207 21.60 10.92 -11.18
C GLU A 207 20.97 11.02 -9.78
N ARG A 208 20.15 12.05 -9.56
CA ARG A 208 19.43 12.22 -8.30
C ARG A 208 18.45 11.07 -8.04
N LEU A 209 17.79 10.57 -9.08
CA LEU A 209 16.88 9.43 -8.97
C LEU A 209 17.65 8.15 -8.57
N VAL A 210 18.80 7.87 -9.19
CA VAL A 210 19.65 6.72 -8.85
C VAL A 210 20.12 6.78 -7.40
N LEU A 211 20.63 7.93 -6.96
CA LEU A 211 21.07 8.15 -5.58
C LEU A 211 19.93 7.94 -4.57
N MET A 212 18.73 8.42 -4.90
CA MET A 212 17.56 8.23 -4.06
C MET A 212 17.11 6.78 -4.01
N LEU A 213 17.07 6.06 -5.14
CA LEU A 213 16.68 4.66 -5.16
C LEU A 213 17.68 3.78 -4.40
N HIS A 214 18.98 4.09 -4.45
CA HIS A 214 20.00 3.46 -3.61
C HIS A 214 19.75 3.72 -2.12
N LYS A 215 19.58 5.00 -1.75
CA LYS A 215 19.34 5.41 -0.35
C LYS A 215 18.12 4.75 0.27
N TYR A 216 17.06 4.53 -0.51
CA TYR A 216 15.80 3.96 -0.04
C TYR A 216 15.59 2.50 -0.47
N GLN A 217 16.63 1.80 -0.97
CA GLN A 217 16.53 0.40 -1.37
C GLN A 217 15.98 -0.48 -0.25
N GLY A 218 16.39 -0.26 1.01
CA GLY A 218 15.85 -0.96 2.17
C GLY A 218 14.33 -0.79 2.28
N ALA A 219 13.83 0.44 2.26
CA ALA A 219 12.40 0.72 2.35
C ALA A 219 11.56 0.14 1.20
N LEU A 220 12.17 -0.09 0.03
CA LEU A 220 11.52 -0.62 -1.17
C LEU A 220 11.59 -2.15 -1.27
N THR A 221 12.58 -2.78 -0.61
CA THR A 221 12.88 -4.22 -0.77
C THR A 221 12.82 -5.05 0.50
N SER A 222 12.97 -4.49 1.71
CA SER A 222 12.90 -5.24 2.97
C SER A 222 11.48 -5.32 3.55
N SER A 223 11.22 -6.39 4.32
CA SER A 223 9.99 -6.63 5.09
C SER A 223 10.07 -6.06 6.50
#